data_AF-A0A3N5B0B8-F1
#
_entry.id   AF-A0A3N5B0B8-F1
#
_cell.length_a   1.000
_cell.length_b   1.000
_cell.length_c   1.000
_cell.angle_alpha   90.00
_cell.angle_beta   90.00
_cell.angle_gamma   90.00
#
_symmetry.space_group_name_H-M   'P 1'
#
loop_
_entity.id
_entity.type
_entity.pdbx_description
1 polymer ?
#
loop_
_entity_poly.entity_id
_entity_poly.type
_entity_poly.pdbx_seq_one_letter_code
_entity_poly.pdbx_strand_id
1 'polypeptide(L)'
;MFVKDYKTDQNLEQDVQKLMKAGINEQDIYVLAHDDEHTQDLVEDTQANSINLSQSNFKQKGDELRAKLEDVGVSESSAEQYEAMLDEGKILLIVKGQHDIESILQQ
;
A
#
# COMPACT_ATOMS: atom_id res chain seq x y z
N MET A 1 -8.91 -8.93 1.35
CA MET A 1 -7.87 -7.88 1.30
C MET A 1 -6.53 -8.56 1.49
N PHE A 2 -5.56 -8.20 0.67
CA PHE A 2 -4.22 -8.72 0.72
C PHE A 2 -3.24 -7.57 1.00
N VAL A 3 -2.26 -7.80 1.87
CA VAL A 3 -1.21 -6.81 2.15
C VAL A 3 0.14 -7.50 2.16
N LYS A 4 1.13 -6.87 1.53
CA LYS A 4 2.51 -7.37 1.46
C LYS A 4 3.50 -6.23 1.64
N ASP A 5 4.55 -6.48 2.42
CA ASP A 5 5.64 -5.54 2.62
C ASP A 5 6.80 -5.78 1.66
N TYR A 6 7.41 -4.67 1.25
CA TYR A 6 8.53 -4.62 0.33
C TYR A 6 9.64 -3.78 0.93
N LYS A 7 10.88 -4.15 0.58
CA LYS A 7 12.08 -3.40 0.98
C LYS A 7 12.58 -2.44 -0.10
N THR A 8 12.08 -2.58 -1.32
CA THR A 8 12.59 -1.93 -2.53
C THR A 8 11.45 -1.69 -3.49
N ASP A 9 11.48 -0.53 -4.14
CA ASP A 9 10.47 -0.08 -5.11
C ASP A 9 10.31 -1.07 -6.25
N GLN A 10 11.42 -1.49 -6.86
CA GLN A 10 11.41 -2.40 -8.00
C GLN A 10 10.60 -3.68 -7.78
N ASN A 11 10.70 -4.29 -6.59
CA ASN A 11 9.96 -5.51 -6.28
C ASN A 11 8.46 -5.24 -6.15
N LEU A 12 8.08 -4.09 -5.59
CA LEU A 12 6.70 -3.67 -5.49
C LEU A 12 6.15 -3.34 -6.88
N GLU A 13 6.88 -2.56 -7.67
CA GLU A 13 6.48 -2.17 -9.02
C GLU A 13 6.24 -3.40 -9.91
N GLN A 14 7.14 -4.39 -9.86
CA GLN A 14 6.99 -5.64 -10.59
C GLN A 14 5.71 -6.38 -10.19
N ASP A 15 5.45 -6.49 -8.90
CA ASP A 15 4.26 -7.17 -8.40
C ASP A 15 2.99 -6.39 -8.78
N VAL A 16 2.95 -5.06 -8.63
CA VAL A 16 1.82 -4.22 -9.07
C VAL A 16 1.53 -4.43 -10.56
N GLN A 17 2.57 -4.43 -11.39
CA GLN A 17 2.43 -4.69 -12.82
C GLN A 17 1.87 -6.09 -13.11
N LYS A 18 2.23 -7.12 -12.33
CA LYS A 18 1.62 -8.46 -12.43
C LYS A 18 0.14 -8.42 -12.07
N LEU A 19 -0.23 -7.69 -11.01
CA LEU A 19 -1.63 -7.55 -10.59
C LEU A 19 -2.47 -6.90 -11.68
N MET A 20 -2.00 -5.78 -12.24
CA MET A 20 -2.69 -5.10 -13.33
C MET A 20 -2.83 -6.00 -14.56
N LYS A 21 -1.78 -6.76 -14.92
CA LYS A 21 -1.83 -7.75 -16.01
C LYS A 21 -2.79 -8.90 -15.73
N ALA A 22 -2.97 -9.27 -14.47
CA ALA A 22 -3.94 -10.27 -14.05
C ALA A 22 -5.40 -9.75 -14.07
N GLY A 23 -5.60 -8.45 -14.35
CA GLY A 23 -6.91 -7.81 -14.43
C GLY A 23 -7.39 -7.18 -13.12
N ILE A 24 -6.50 -7.01 -12.14
CA ILE A 24 -6.79 -6.20 -10.95
C ILE A 24 -6.83 -4.72 -11.38
N ASN A 25 -7.89 -4.01 -11.00
CA ASN A 25 -7.96 -2.57 -11.29
C ASN A 25 -6.99 -1.80 -10.40
N GLU A 26 -6.35 -0.78 -10.96
CA GLU A 26 -5.48 0.15 -10.23
C GLU A 26 -6.19 0.82 -9.03
N GLN A 27 -7.51 1.02 -9.12
CA GLN A 27 -8.36 1.54 -8.03
C GLN A 27 -8.43 0.62 -6.81
N ASP A 28 -8.15 -0.67 -7.00
CA ASP A 28 -8.11 -1.67 -5.94
C ASP A 28 -6.68 -1.89 -5.42
N ILE A 29 -5.68 -1.23 -6.00
CA ILE A 29 -4.27 -1.34 -5.63
C ILE A 29 -3.82 -0.05 -4.95
N TYR A 30 -3.36 -0.15 -3.72
CA TYR A 30 -2.86 0.96 -2.93
C TYR A 30 -1.40 0.72 -2.55
N VAL A 31 -0.57 1.76 -2.71
CA VAL A 31 0.85 1.75 -2.33
C VAL A 31 1.11 2.83 -1.30
N LEU A 32 1.99 2.53 -0.35
CA LEU A 32 2.33 3.44 0.73
C LEU A 32 3.76 3.20 1.22
N ALA A 33 4.54 4.27 1.34
CA ALA A 33 5.89 4.27 1.88
C ALA A 33 5.98 5.14 3.14
N HIS A 34 7.16 5.16 3.78
CA HIS A 34 7.41 5.97 4.99
C HIS A 34 7.19 7.47 4.75
N ASP A 35 7.65 7.97 3.61
CA ASP A 35 7.56 9.38 3.23
C ASP A 35 6.57 9.60 2.07
N ASP A 36 6.01 10.81 2.00
CA ASP A 36 5.03 11.17 0.96
C ASP A 36 5.70 11.21 -0.42
N GLU A 37 6.90 11.79 -0.53
CA GLU A 37 7.65 11.87 -1.79
C GLU A 37 7.83 10.47 -2.38
N HIS A 38 8.31 9.53 -1.57
CA HIS A 38 8.53 8.14 -1.99
C HIS A 38 7.23 7.45 -2.39
N THR A 39 6.14 7.72 -1.68
CA THR A 39 4.81 7.22 -2.04
C THR A 39 4.33 7.80 -3.37
N GLN A 40 4.61 9.07 -3.67
CA GLN A 40 4.24 9.71 -4.92
C GLN A 40 5.03 9.11 -6.10
N ASP A 41 6.34 8.94 -5.97
CA ASP A 41 7.17 8.31 -7.01
C ASP A 41 6.62 6.92 -7.37
N LEU A 42 6.29 6.11 -6.35
CA LEU A 42 5.70 4.79 -6.56
C LEU A 42 4.36 4.84 -7.28
N VAL A 43 3.49 5.80 -6.97
CA VAL A 43 2.22 5.98 -7.66
C VAL A 43 2.43 6.37 -9.12
N GLU A 44 3.38 7.26 -9.39
CA GLU A 44 3.69 7.69 -10.76
C GLU A 44 4.27 6.54 -11.60
N ASP A 45 5.18 5.74 -11.04
CA ASP A 45 5.78 4.58 -11.73
C ASP A 45 4.80 3.42 -11.91
N THR A 46 3.98 3.14 -10.90
CA THR A 46 3.08 1.96 -10.93
C THR A 46 1.69 2.24 -11.44
N GLN A 47 1.28 3.50 -11.53
CA GLN A 47 -0.10 3.93 -11.77
C GLN A 47 -1.11 3.40 -10.71
N ALA A 48 -0.64 2.90 -9.57
CA ALA A 48 -1.50 2.50 -8.46
C ALA A 48 -2.06 3.72 -7.70
N ASN A 49 -2.99 3.49 -6.79
CA ASN A 49 -3.44 4.55 -5.89
C ASN A 49 -2.53 4.65 -4.66
N SER A 50 -2.49 5.81 -4.02
CA SER A 50 -1.89 5.95 -2.69
C SER A 50 -2.89 6.42 -1.66
N ILE A 51 -2.59 6.10 -0.41
CA ILE A 51 -3.25 6.70 0.74
C ILE A 51 -2.60 8.06 0.97
N ASN A 52 -3.13 9.10 0.33
CA ASN A 52 -2.65 10.47 0.55
C ASN A 52 -2.91 10.89 2.00
N LEU A 53 -1.86 11.08 2.78
CA LEU A 53 -1.94 11.63 4.14
C LEU A 53 -1.77 13.14 4.06
N SER A 54 -2.44 13.88 4.94
CA SER A 54 -2.20 15.32 5.02
C SER A 54 -0.75 15.57 5.48
N GLN A 55 -0.17 16.70 5.06
CA GLN A 55 1.16 17.21 5.45
C GLN A 55 1.22 17.63 6.94
N SER A 56 0.63 16.84 7.83
CA SER A 56 0.53 17.04 9.27
C SER A 56 1.71 16.37 9.99
N ASN A 57 1.87 16.63 11.29
CA ASN A 57 2.90 16.00 12.12
C ASN A 57 2.83 14.46 12.03
N PHE A 58 3.98 13.77 12.14
CA PHE A 58 4.07 12.30 12.03
C PHE A 58 3.05 11.53 12.89
N LYS A 59 2.77 11.99 14.12
CA LYS A 59 1.71 11.42 14.96
C LYS A 59 0.32 11.53 14.34
N GLN A 60 0.00 12.68 13.74
CA GLN A 60 -1.28 12.88 13.06
C GLN A 60 -1.34 12.09 11.76
N LYS A 61 -0.20 11.91 11.07
CA LYS A 61 -0.11 10.99 9.92
C LYS A 61 -0.48 9.56 10.29
N GLY A 62 -0.03 9.04 11.44
CA GLY A 62 -0.39 7.71 11.91
C GLY A 62 -1.90 7.55 12.15
N ASP A 63 -2.52 8.51 12.84
CA ASP A 63 -3.98 8.50 13.07
C ASP A 63 -4.77 8.66 11.76
N GLU A 64 -4.34 9.55 10.85
CA GLU A 64 -4.95 9.70 9.51
C GLU A 64 -4.79 8.43 8.68
N LEU A 65 -3.63 7.77 8.76
CA LEU A 65 -3.35 6.53 8.07
C LEU A 65 -4.28 5.42 8.55
N ARG A 66 -4.38 5.23 9.87
CA ARG A 66 -5.29 4.23 10.44
C ARG A 66 -6.73 4.49 10.01
N ALA A 67 -7.19 5.73 10.07
CA ALA A 67 -8.55 6.08 9.63
C ALA A 67 -8.79 5.78 8.14
N LYS A 68 -7.82 6.06 7.26
CA LYS A 68 -7.93 5.74 5.82
C LYS A 68 -7.85 4.24 5.54
N LEU A 69 -7.01 3.52 6.28
CA LEU A 69 -6.94 2.07 6.22
C LEU A 69 -8.28 1.46 6.64
N GLU A 70 -8.90 1.95 7.71
CA GLU A 70 -10.22 1.53 8.14
C GLU A 70 -11.31 1.84 7.09
N ASP A 71 -11.24 2.99 6.42
CA ASP A 71 -12.15 3.36 5.33
C ASP A 71 -12.09 2.38 4.14
N VAL A 72 -10.90 1.87 3.82
CA VAL A 72 -10.75 0.84 2.77
C VAL A 72 -11.09 -0.57 3.25
N GLY A 73 -11.34 -0.77 4.55
CA GLY A 73 -11.78 -2.02 5.17
C GLY A 73 -10.70 -2.78 5.96
N VAL A 74 -9.60 -2.13 6.31
CA VAL A 74 -8.56 -2.67 7.20
C VAL A 74 -9.05 -2.59 8.64
N SER A 75 -8.78 -3.60 9.46
CA SER A 75 -9.09 -3.53 10.89
C SER A 75 -8.06 -2.70 11.63
N GLU A 76 -8.45 -2.02 12.71
CA GLU A 76 -7.57 -1.19 13.56
C GLU A 76 -6.24 -1.89 13.89
N SER A 77 -6.27 -3.13 14.39
CA SER A 77 -5.05 -3.88 14.72
C SER A 77 -4.14 -4.14 13.52
N SER A 78 -4.69 -4.33 12.32
CA SER A 78 -3.89 -4.46 11.10
C SER A 78 -3.31 -3.11 10.69
N ALA A 79 -4.06 -2.03 10.86
CA ALA A 79 -3.59 -0.68 10.57
C ALA A 79 -2.43 -0.27 11.47
N GLU A 80 -2.46 -0.62 12.76
CA GLU A 80 -1.34 -0.43 13.68
C GLU A 80 -0.08 -1.19 13.24
N GLN A 81 -0.24 -2.45 12.78
CA GLN A 81 0.88 -3.23 12.24
C GLN A 81 1.48 -2.57 10.98
N TYR A 82 0.63 -2.05 10.10
CA TYR A 82 1.05 -1.38 8.88
C TYR A 82 1.82 -0.09 9.18
N GLU A 83 1.35 0.72 10.12
CA GLU A 83 2.09 1.89 10.59
C GLU A 83 3.48 1.52 11.11
N ALA A 84 3.59 0.47 11.92
CA ALA A 84 4.88 0.00 12.43
C ALA A 84 5.83 -0.43 11.29
N MET A 85 5.32 -1.12 10.27
CA MET A 85 6.13 -1.55 9.12
C MET A 85 6.64 -0.36 8.29
N LEU A 86 5.82 0.68 8.12
CA LEU A 86 6.23 1.91 7.45
C LEU A 86 7.26 2.68 8.27
N ASP A 87 7.12 2.71 9.60
CA ASP A 87 8.10 3.31 10.51
C ASP A 87 9.47 2.60 10.45
N GLU A 88 9.47 1.29 10.20
CA GLU A 88 10.69 0.52 9.90
C GLU A 88 11.33 0.85 8.53
N GLY A 89 10.69 1.69 7.71
CA GLY A 89 11.15 2.04 6.37
C GLY A 89 10.76 1.03 5.28
N LYS A 90 9.76 0.18 5.54
CA LYS A 90 9.21 -0.72 4.52
C LYS A 90 8.14 -0.01 3.70
N ILE A 91 7.84 -0.60 2.55
CA ILE A 91 6.79 -0.14 1.65
C ILE A 91 5.67 -1.17 1.69
N LEU A 92 4.43 -0.71 1.75
CA LEU A 92 3.25 -1.57 1.80
C LEU A 92 2.50 -1.51 0.49
N LEU A 93 2.18 -2.70 -0.02
CA LEU A 93 1.22 -2.91 -1.09
C LEU A 93 -0.06 -3.46 -0.48
N ILE A 94 -1.17 -2.78 -0.68
CA ILE A 94 -2.49 -3.15 -0.19
C ILE A 94 -3.39 -3.36 -1.40
N VAL A 95 -4.00 -4.54 -1.50
CA VAL A 95 -4.91 -4.88 -2.59
C VAL A 95 -6.29 -5.20 -2.04
N LYS A 96 -7.27 -4.43 -2.48
CA LYS A 96 -8.69 -4.58 -2.14
C LYS A 96 -9.32 -5.66 -3.02
N GLY A 97 -10.27 -6.39 -2.45
CA GLY A 97 -11.02 -7.45 -3.15
C GLY A 97 -10.75 -8.86 -2.62
N GLN A 98 -11.35 -9.83 -3.33
CA GLN A 98 -11.30 -11.28 -3.06
C GLN A 98 -10.50 -12.02 -4.15
N HIS A 99 -9.55 -11.34 -4.78
CA HIS A 99 -8.68 -11.99 -5.76
C HIS A 99 -7.60 -12.80 -5.04
N ASP A 100 -7.18 -13.90 -5.66
CA ASP A 100 -6.13 -14.76 -5.15
C ASP A 100 -4.76 -14.13 -5.45
N ILE A 101 -4.46 -13.04 -4.74
CA ILE A 101 -3.26 -12.24 -4.97
C ILE A 101 -2.00 -13.06 -4.75
N GLU A 102 -1.99 -13.93 -3.75
CA GLU A 102 -0.88 -14.85 -3.47
C GLU A 102 -0.55 -15.69 -4.70
N SER A 103 -1.55 -16.29 -5.35
CA SER A 103 -1.32 -17.10 -6.55
C SER A 103 -0.91 -16.29 -7.79
N ILE A 104 -1.23 -15.00 -7.86
CA ILE A 104 -0.78 -14.10 -8.95
C ILE A 104 0.69 -13.73 -8.76
N LEU A 105 1.10 -13.43 -7.52
CA LEU A 105 2.47 -12.99 -7.22
C LEU A 105 3.47 -14.16 -7.21
N GLN A 106 3.00 -15.39 -6.96
CA GLN A 106 3.80 -16.63 -7.03
C GLN A 106 4.02 -17.17 -8.45
N GLN A 107 3.37 -16.58 -9.47
CA GLN A 107 3.57 -16.88 -10.90
C GLN A 107 4.66 -16.02 -11.53
#